data_AF-A0AAD7TM05-F1
#
_entry.id   AF-A0AAD7TM05-F1
#
_cell.length_a   1.000
_cell.length_b   1.000
_cell.length_c   1.000
_cell.angle_alpha   90.00
_cell.angle_beta   90.00
_cell.angle_gamma   90.00
#
_symmetry.space_group_name_H-M   'P 1'
#
loop_
_entity.id
_entity.type
_entity.pdbx_description
1 polymer ?
#
loop_
_entity_poly.entity_id
_entity_poly.type
_entity_poly.pdbx_seq_one_letter_code
_entity_poly.pdbx_strand_id
1 'polypeptide(L)'
;MATVMASGSGLRSPPTPRSSAPSPRPSAPSPRPTFDSDLLRAYMKKLLQTTLQSASWPEPRDRDKVKAWMKEIGERVKERMIEIQPRGL
;
A
#
# COMPACT_ATOMS: atom_id res chain seq x y z
N MET A 1 -48.54 -24.64 -32.02
CA MET A 1 -47.12 -24.23 -31.88
C MET A 1 -46.40 -25.27 -31.04
N ALA A 2 -45.20 -25.66 -31.46
CA ALA A 2 -44.56 -26.93 -31.18
C ALA A 2 -43.67 -26.95 -29.92
N THR A 3 -43.57 -28.16 -29.37
CA THR A 3 -42.41 -28.85 -28.75
C THR A 3 -41.75 -28.34 -27.46
N VAL A 4 -41.47 -29.37 -26.67
CA VAL A 4 -40.97 -29.56 -25.32
C VAL A 4 -39.42 -29.47 -25.19
N MET A 5 -39.00 -29.30 -23.93
CA MET A 5 -37.74 -29.71 -23.26
C MET A 5 -36.46 -28.88 -23.40
N ALA A 6 -36.00 -28.42 -22.23
CA ALA A 6 -34.59 -28.55 -21.85
C ALA A 6 -34.48 -28.95 -20.38
N SER A 7 -33.93 -30.14 -20.18
CA SER A 7 -33.55 -30.76 -18.91
C SER A 7 -32.41 -29.98 -18.26
N GLY A 8 -32.50 -29.78 -16.94
CA GLY A 8 -31.45 -29.21 -16.11
C GLY A 8 -31.44 -29.88 -14.74
N SER A 9 -30.94 -31.11 -14.69
CA SER A 9 -30.57 -31.76 -13.43
C SER A 9 -29.46 -30.96 -12.76
N GLY A 10 -29.77 -30.32 -11.63
CA GLY A 10 -28.84 -29.55 -10.82
C GLY A 10 -29.14 -29.71 -9.34
N LEU A 11 -28.64 -30.83 -8.78
CA LEU A 11 -28.22 -31.04 -7.39
C LEU A 11 -28.91 -30.16 -6.32
N ARG A 12 -30.02 -30.64 -5.77
CA ARG A 12 -30.68 -30.05 -4.60
C ARG A 12 -29.89 -30.37 -3.34
N SER A 13 -29.05 -29.45 -2.88
CA SER A 13 -28.49 -29.50 -1.52
C SER A 13 -29.63 -29.39 -0.48
N PRO A 14 -29.60 -30.13 0.64
CA PRO A 14 -30.64 -30.02 1.66
C PRO A 14 -30.65 -28.61 2.25
N PRO A 15 -31.83 -28.04 2.59
CA PRO A 15 -31.91 -26.75 3.23
C PRO A 15 -31.24 -26.84 4.61
N THR A 16 -30.13 -26.14 4.79
CA THR A 16 -29.55 -25.96 6.13
C THR A 16 -30.52 -25.12 6.97
N PRO A 17 -30.75 -25.46 8.26
CA PRO A 17 -31.58 -24.65 9.11
C PRO A 17 -30.95 -23.26 9.26
N ARG A 18 -31.64 -22.23 8.78
CA ARG A 18 -31.21 -20.83 8.95
C ARG A 18 -31.33 -20.49 10.44
N SER A 19 -30.20 -20.50 11.14
CA SER A 19 -30.10 -20.00 12.51
C SER A 19 -30.58 -18.54 12.56
N SER A 20 -31.57 -18.26 13.41
CA SER A 20 -32.17 -16.92 13.60
C SER A 20 -31.32 -16.05 14.53
N ALA A 21 -29.99 -16.11 14.39
CA ALA A 21 -29.12 -15.18 15.08
C ALA A 21 -29.08 -13.86 14.29
N PRO A 22 -29.33 -12.69 14.90
CA PRO A 22 -29.11 -11.42 14.23
C PRO A 22 -27.63 -11.33 13.85
N SER A 23 -27.34 -11.37 12.55
CA SER A 23 -26.00 -11.06 12.04
C SER A 23 -25.63 -9.67 12.52
N PRO A 24 -24.49 -9.48 13.20
CA PRO A 24 -24.04 -8.14 13.55
C PRO A 24 -23.91 -7.36 12.24
N ARG A 25 -24.59 -6.20 12.18
CA ARG A 25 -24.48 -5.27 11.04
C ARG A 25 -23.00 -5.05 10.71
N PRO A 26 -22.64 -4.87 9.43
CA PRO A 26 -21.27 -4.50 9.10
C PRO A 26 -20.94 -3.22 9.86
N SER A 27 -19.99 -3.33 10.79
CA SER A 27 -19.42 -2.21 11.52
C SER A 27 -19.05 -1.13 10.51
N ALA A 28 -19.44 0.12 10.78
CA ALA A 28 -19.01 1.26 9.98
C ALA A 28 -17.49 1.16 9.71
N PRO A 29 -17.01 1.46 8.49
CA PRO A 29 -15.59 1.35 8.18
C PRO A 29 -14.83 2.26 9.15
N SER A 30 -14.08 1.64 10.06
CA SER A 30 -13.14 2.37 10.91
C SER A 30 -12.17 3.10 9.97
N PRO A 31 -11.93 4.42 10.15
CA PRO A 31 -11.00 5.14 9.29
C PRO A 31 -9.65 4.43 9.33
N ARG A 32 -9.21 3.90 8.20
CA ARG A 32 -7.87 3.31 8.09
C ARG A 32 -6.86 4.42 8.41
N PRO A 33 -5.85 4.16 9.24
CA PRO A 33 -4.71 5.05 9.36
C PRO A 33 -4.18 5.36 7.96
N THR A 34 -4.08 6.65 7.62
CA THR A 34 -3.48 7.08 6.35
C THR A 34 -2.06 7.55 6.59
N PHE A 35 -1.15 7.20 5.68
CA PHE A 35 0.23 7.64 5.72
C PHE A 35 0.34 9.16 5.55
N ASP A 36 1.06 9.83 6.45
CA ASP A 36 1.31 11.27 6.36
C ASP A 36 2.38 11.58 5.31
N SER A 37 1.93 11.74 4.07
CA SER A 37 2.80 12.00 2.92
C SER A 37 3.43 13.40 2.94
N ASP A 38 2.80 14.38 3.58
CA ASP A 38 3.31 15.75 3.65
C ASP A 38 4.50 15.83 4.62
N LEU A 39 4.43 15.09 5.73
CA LEU A 39 5.56 14.94 6.64
C LEU A 39 6.76 14.29 5.95
N LEU A 40 6.54 13.22 5.17
CA LEU A 40 7.60 12.59 4.39
C LEU A 40 8.16 13.56 3.33
N ARG A 41 7.29 14.29 2.62
CA ARG A 41 7.69 15.23 1.57
C ARG A 41 8.53 16.38 2.13
N ALA A 42 8.15 16.94 3.28
CA ALA A 42 8.93 17.97 3.96
C ALA A 42 10.32 17.45 4.36
N TYR A 43 10.38 16.23 4.90
CA TYR A 43 11.65 15.57 5.22
C TYR A 43 12.52 15.35 3.98
N MET A 44 11.95 14.80 2.90
CA MET A 44 12.68 14.55 1.65
C MET A 44 13.29 15.82 1.07
N LYS A 45 12.55 16.94 1.07
CA LYS A 45 13.08 18.24 0.62
C LYS A 45 14.31 18.64 1.42
N LYS A 46 14.22 18.58 2.76
CA LYS A 46 15.34 18.89 3.65
C LYS A 46 16.52 17.94 3.42
N LEU A 47 16.26 16.63 3.32
CA LEU A 47 17.29 15.61 3.12
C LEU A 47 18.06 15.85 1.82
N LEU A 48 17.36 16.00 0.70
CA LEU A 48 17.97 16.27 -0.60
C LEU A 48 18.79 17.56 -0.58
N GLN A 49 18.26 18.62 0.04
CA GLN A 49 18.99 19.86 0.20
C GLN A 49 20.27 19.61 1.02
N THR A 50 20.21 18.98 2.19
CA THR A 50 21.40 18.75 3.02
C THR A 50 22.44 17.83 2.38
N THR A 51 22.01 16.84 1.59
CA THR A 51 22.92 15.86 0.98
C THR A 51 23.54 16.35 -0.32
N LEU A 52 22.80 17.13 -1.12
CA LEU A 52 23.19 17.49 -2.48
C LEU A 52 23.48 18.98 -2.68
N GLN A 53 23.14 19.87 -1.74
CA GLN A 53 23.32 21.32 -1.91
C GLN A 53 24.77 21.74 -2.18
N SER A 54 25.74 21.06 -1.57
CA SER A 54 27.17 21.30 -1.81
C SER A 54 27.78 20.38 -2.86
N ALA A 55 27.00 19.49 -3.45
CA ALA A 55 27.50 18.50 -4.40
C ALA A 55 27.51 19.07 -5.82
N SER A 56 28.64 18.93 -6.52
CA SER A 56 28.65 19.05 -7.98
C SER A 56 28.12 17.76 -8.59
N TRP A 57 27.38 17.87 -9.68
CA TRP A 57 26.96 16.69 -10.44
C TRP A 57 28.20 15.88 -10.86
N PRO A 58 28.24 14.56 -10.57
CA PRO A 58 29.43 13.77 -10.85
C PRO A 58 29.66 13.54 -12.34
N GLU A 59 30.91 13.59 -12.76
CA GLU A 59 31.33 13.19 -14.11
C GLU A 59 31.05 11.69 -14.35
N PRO A 60 31.02 11.21 -15.60
CA PRO A 60 30.73 9.81 -15.91
C PRO A 60 31.64 8.78 -15.21
N ARG A 61 32.87 9.18 -14.84
CA ARG A 61 33.83 8.38 -14.08
C ARG A 61 33.50 8.27 -12.58
N ASP A 62 32.70 9.18 -12.05
CA ASP A 62 32.34 9.28 -10.64
C ASP A 62 30.96 8.69 -10.34
N ARG A 63 30.43 7.81 -11.21
CA ARG A 63 29.10 7.21 -11.07
C ARG A 63 28.89 6.48 -9.73
N ASP A 64 29.95 6.01 -9.09
CA ASP A 64 29.84 5.37 -7.78
C ASP A 64 29.44 6.35 -6.66
N LYS A 65 29.75 7.65 -6.80
CA LYS A 65 29.25 8.68 -5.87
C LYS A 65 27.72 8.81 -5.97
N VAL A 66 27.18 8.77 -7.19
CA VAL A 66 25.72 8.79 -7.41
C VAL A 66 25.06 7.58 -6.77
N LYS A 67 25.63 6.38 -6.93
CA LYS A 67 25.12 5.16 -6.29
C LYS A 67 25.15 5.27 -4.77
N ALA A 68 26.21 5.84 -4.20
CA ALA A 68 26.30 6.05 -2.76
C ALA A 68 25.21 7.00 -2.25
N TRP A 69 24.98 8.12 -2.94
CA TRP A 69 23.88 9.05 -2.59
C TRP A 69 22.51 8.38 -2.70
N MET A 70 22.26 7.63 -3.77
CA MET A 70 20.99 6.90 -3.94
C MET A 70 20.75 5.92 -2.79
N LYS A 71 21.79 5.21 -2.36
CA LYS A 71 21.70 4.28 -1.23
C LYS A 71 21.40 5.02 0.08
N GLU A 72 22.19 6.05 0.41
CA GLU A 72 22.02 6.81 1.66
C GLU A 72 20.65 7.49 1.74
N ILE A 73 20.24 8.17 0.66
CA ILE A 73 18.94 8.84 0.60
C ILE A 73 17.81 7.82 0.72
N GLY A 74 17.89 6.70 0.00
CA GLY A 74 16.86 5.65 0.05
C GLY A 74 16.73 4.99 1.43
N GLU A 75 17.84 4.77 2.12
CA GLU A 75 17.87 4.22 3.48
C GLU A 75 17.18 5.16 4.47
N ARG A 76 17.57 6.44 4.48
CA ARG A 76 16.98 7.46 5.35
C ARG A 76 15.50 7.72 5.09
N VAL A 77 15.08 7.72 3.82
CA VAL A 77 13.65 7.85 3.47
C VAL A 77 12.86 6.67 4.01
N LYS A 78 13.39 5.45 3.87
CA LYS A 78 12.73 4.24 4.38
C LYS A 78 12.62 4.26 5.90
N GLU A 79 13.69 4.62 6.61
CA GLU A 79 13.66 4.79 8.06
C GLU A 79 12.58 5.80 8.47
N ARG A 80 12.53 6.95 7.79
CA ARG A 80 11.50 7.96 8.07
C ARG A 80 10.08 7.46 7.79
N MET A 81 9.88 6.65 6.74
CA MET A 81 8.58 6.02 6.47
C MET A 81 8.15 5.09 7.61
N ILE A 82 9.08 4.31 8.16
CA ILE A 82 8.82 3.42 9.30
C ILE A 82 8.52 4.23 10.56
N GLU A 83 9.22 5.34 10.80
CA GLU A 83 8.92 6.23 11.92
C GLU A 83 7.53 6.87 11.81
N ILE A 84 7.12 7.27 10.60
CA ILE A 84 5.79 7.85 10.34
C ILE A 84 4.71 6.80 10.58
N GLN A 85 4.91 5.58 10.08
CA GLN A 85 3.92 4.52 10.17
C GLN A 85 4.59 3.16 10.43
N PRO A 86 4.86 2.81 11.71
CA PRO A 86 5.63 1.62 12.06
C PRO A 86 5.00 0.29 11.62
N ARG A 87 3.68 0.27 11.39
CA ARG A 87 2.90 -0.95 11.12
C ARG A 87 2.33 -1.05 9.70
N GLY A 88 2.63 -0.10 8.80
CA GLY A 88 2.30 -0.22 7.37
C GLY A 88 0.83 -0.57 7.02
N LEU A 89 -0.14 -0.21 7.87
CA LEU A 89 -1.56 -0.51 7.71
C LEU A 89 -2.29 0.29 6.61
#